data_AF-A0A4R5M8Q8-F1
#
_entry.id   AF-A0A4R5M8Q8-F1
#
_cell.length_a   1.000
_cell.length_b   1.000
_cell.length_c   1.000
_cell.angle_alpha   90.00
_cell.angle_beta   90.00
_cell.angle_gamma   90.00
#
_symmetry.space_group_name_H-M   'P 1'
#
loop_
_entity.id
_entity.type
_entity.pdbx_description
1 polymer ?
#
loop_
_entity_poly.entity_id
_entity_poly.type
_entity_poly.pdbx_seq_one_letter_code
_entity_poly.pdbx_strand_id
1 'polypeptide(L)'
;MYLSSASTEKLAPGTYPNHLLASFAPRLIAWQREHGRHDLPWQNTRDPYRIWLSEIMLQQTQVSTVIPYYARFLERFPTVEALAAAPIDDVMALWAGLGYYSRARNLYRCAQVVAGEHGGQFPSTVEGLADLPGIGRSTAAAIASFAFGARATILDGNVKRVLARVFGVEGFPGEKRVENAMWTLAESLVPGADASDADVSAYTQGLMDLGATLCTRGKPDCERCPFAGDCVAKTTGRQRQLPAARPKKAVPTRRTWMLVLLDGDAVMLEKRPPTGIWGGLWSLPEAAGEAALAERAQMFGATAKASPLAPLTHTFTHFKLDIEPRVVEFEHKGAVLAANEGETVWVTLREIDAYGVPAPVRKLLDSLCGSLI
;
A
#
# COMPACT_ATOMS: atom_id res chain seq x y z
N MET A 1 -26.69 -10.64 46.40
CA MET A 1 -26.93 -9.17 46.30
C MET A 1 -26.18 -8.67 45.08
N TYR A 2 -26.93 -8.40 44.02
CA TYR A 2 -26.60 -7.75 42.74
C TYR A 2 -25.28 -8.07 42.02
N LEU A 3 -25.30 -9.19 41.28
CA LEU A 3 -24.73 -9.22 39.93
C LEU A 3 -25.63 -8.32 39.05
N SER A 4 -25.20 -7.09 38.80
CA SER A 4 -25.82 -6.26 37.77
C SER A 4 -25.43 -6.83 36.41
N SER A 5 -26.41 -7.43 35.72
CA SER A 5 -26.31 -7.72 34.31
C SER A 5 -26.00 -6.41 33.58
N ALA A 6 -24.78 -6.29 33.06
CA ALA A 6 -24.47 -5.27 32.07
C ALA A 6 -25.37 -5.56 30.85
N SER A 7 -26.49 -4.86 30.80
CA SER A 7 -27.38 -4.80 29.65
C SER A 7 -26.50 -4.49 28.44
N THR A 8 -26.44 -5.44 27.51
CA THR A 8 -25.93 -5.23 26.16
C THR A 8 -26.90 -4.34 25.40
N GLU A 9 -27.10 -3.10 25.85
CA GLU A 9 -27.74 -2.09 25.05
C GLU A 9 -26.81 -1.82 23.87
N LYS A 10 -27.20 -2.31 22.70
CA LYS A 10 -26.60 -1.88 21.44
C LYS A 10 -26.80 -0.38 21.37
N LEU A 11 -25.73 0.40 21.57
CA LEU A 11 -25.77 1.83 21.35
C LEU A 11 -26.30 2.05 19.93
N ALA A 12 -27.37 2.85 19.82
CA ALA A 12 -27.88 3.22 18.51
C ALA A 12 -26.76 3.92 17.74
N PRO A 13 -26.63 3.70 16.41
CA PRO A 13 -25.68 4.44 15.61
C PRO A 13 -25.83 5.94 15.85
N GLY A 14 -24.77 6.61 16.32
CA GLY A 14 -24.78 8.05 16.60
C GLY A 14 -25.07 8.42 18.06
N THR A 15 -25.38 7.48 18.95
CA THR A 15 -25.47 7.75 20.41
C THR A 15 -24.20 7.29 21.10
N TYR A 16 -23.21 8.17 21.19
CA TYR A 16 -21.98 7.92 21.96
C TYR A 16 -21.99 8.77 23.24
N PRO A 17 -21.41 8.29 24.36
CA PRO A 17 -21.38 9.09 25.57
C PRO A 17 -20.70 10.45 25.32
N ASN A 18 -21.38 11.55 25.62
CA ASN A 18 -20.87 12.91 25.35
C ASN A 18 -19.48 13.15 25.96
N HIS A 19 -19.22 12.59 27.15
CA HIS A 19 -17.91 12.71 27.80
C HIS A 19 -16.79 12.02 27.00
N LEU A 20 -17.08 10.89 26.33
CA LEU A 20 -16.10 10.18 25.50
C LEU A 20 -15.82 10.96 24.22
N LEU A 21 -16.86 11.50 23.56
CA LEU A 21 -16.69 12.37 22.39
C LEU A 21 -15.82 13.58 22.72
N ALA A 22 -16.14 14.30 23.80
CA ALA A 22 -15.43 15.51 24.20
C ALA A 22 -13.99 15.25 24.68
N SER A 23 -13.73 14.12 25.35
CA SER A 23 -12.40 13.80 25.88
C SER A 23 -11.49 13.03 24.91
N PHE A 24 -12.02 12.54 23.79
CA PHE A 24 -11.26 11.67 22.87
C PHE A 24 -10.01 12.35 22.32
N ALA A 25 -10.17 13.52 21.68
CA ALA A 25 -9.07 14.22 21.05
C ALA A 25 -8.00 14.67 22.08
N PRO A 26 -8.37 15.33 23.20
CA PRO A 26 -7.39 15.71 24.23
C PRO A 26 -6.59 14.53 24.79
N ARG A 27 -7.23 13.40 25.06
CA ARG A 27 -6.55 12.19 25.55
C ARG A 27 -5.61 11.60 24.51
N LEU A 28 -6.02 11.58 23.24
CA LEU A 28 -5.19 11.08 22.15
C LEU A 28 -3.96 11.95 21.92
N ILE A 29 -4.14 13.27 21.93
CA ILE A 29 -3.05 14.24 21.77
C ILE A 29 -2.05 14.10 22.91
N ALA A 30 -2.51 14.05 24.16
CA ALA A 30 -1.64 13.86 25.32
C ALA A 30 -0.83 12.56 25.21
N TRP A 31 -1.50 11.46 24.86
CA TRP A 31 -0.84 10.17 24.66
C TRP A 31 0.18 10.20 23.51
N GLN A 32 -0.14 10.82 22.37
CA GLN A 32 0.76 10.88 21.22
C GLN A 32 2.03 11.66 21.55
N ARG A 33 1.91 12.77 22.29
CA ARG A 33 3.06 13.56 22.70
C ARG A 33 4.04 12.77 23.57
N GLU A 34 3.53 11.98 24.49
CA GLU A 34 4.35 11.24 25.46
C GLU A 34 4.83 9.87 24.93
N HIS A 35 4.02 9.18 24.16
CA HIS A 35 4.23 7.76 23.81
C HIS A 35 4.11 7.46 22.31
N GLY A 36 3.76 8.45 21.49
CA GLY A 36 3.71 8.33 20.03
C GLY A 36 5.10 8.18 19.41
N ARG A 37 5.11 7.90 18.12
CA ARG A 37 6.35 7.88 17.33
C ARG A 37 6.68 9.27 16.85
N HIS A 38 7.95 9.65 16.94
CA HIS A 38 8.48 10.96 16.57
C HIS A 38 9.76 10.89 15.71
N ASP A 39 10.23 9.67 15.45
CA ASP A 39 11.51 9.36 14.81
C ASP A 39 11.37 8.93 13.35
N LEU A 40 10.16 8.94 12.78
CA LEU A 40 9.96 8.55 11.39
C LEU A 40 10.50 9.63 10.45
N PRO A 41 11.15 9.25 9.32
CA PRO A 41 11.79 10.20 8.40
C PRO A 41 10.86 11.30 7.83
N TRP A 42 9.55 11.07 7.84
CA TRP A 42 8.53 11.97 7.30
C TRP A 42 7.73 12.76 8.37
N GLN A 43 8.03 12.62 9.66
CA GLN A 43 7.27 13.27 10.75
C GLN A 43 7.76 14.67 11.14
N ASN A 44 9.01 15.01 10.81
CA ASN A 44 9.65 16.28 11.20
C ASN A 44 9.79 17.24 10.02
N THR A 45 8.76 17.31 9.18
CA THR A 45 8.73 18.18 8.01
C THR A 45 7.31 18.65 7.74
N ARG A 46 7.17 19.82 7.09
CA ARG A 46 5.91 20.30 6.49
C ARG A 46 5.96 20.28 4.95
N ASP A 47 7.01 19.68 4.38
CA ASP A 47 7.16 19.52 2.93
C ASP A 47 6.06 18.57 2.39
N PRO A 48 5.09 19.08 1.60
CA PRO A 48 3.99 18.28 1.11
C PRO A 48 4.44 17.15 0.17
N TYR A 49 5.55 17.31 -0.58
CA TYR A 49 6.08 16.27 -1.45
C TYR A 49 6.55 15.07 -0.62
N ARG A 50 7.33 15.34 0.42
CA ARG A 50 7.83 14.33 1.36
C ARG A 50 6.72 13.61 2.11
N ILE A 51 5.73 14.36 2.60
CA ILE A 51 4.58 13.80 3.31
C ILE A 51 3.76 12.93 2.37
N TRP A 52 3.37 13.47 1.21
CA TRP A 52 2.60 12.74 0.19
C TRP A 52 3.29 11.44 -0.24
N LEU A 53 4.59 11.48 -0.52
CA LEU A 53 5.35 10.29 -0.90
C LEU A 53 5.25 9.19 0.17
N SER A 54 5.46 9.56 1.43
CA SER A 54 5.36 8.61 2.55
C SER A 54 3.94 8.04 2.70
N GLU A 55 2.91 8.89 2.58
CA GLU A 55 1.51 8.49 2.69
C GLU A 55 1.11 7.50 1.60
N ILE A 56 1.54 7.71 0.34
CA ILE A 56 1.29 6.76 -0.74
C ILE A 56 2.03 5.44 -0.50
N MET A 57 3.29 5.49 -0.04
CA MET A 57 4.06 4.28 0.27
C MET A 57 3.47 3.48 1.43
N LEU A 58 2.91 4.13 2.45
CA LEU A 58 2.33 3.49 3.64
C LEU A 58 0.97 2.83 3.39
N GLN A 59 0.32 3.10 2.26
CA GLN A 59 -0.92 2.42 1.89
C GLN A 59 -0.72 0.89 1.83
N GLN A 60 -1.30 0.16 2.78
CA GLN A 60 -1.21 -1.30 2.88
C GLN A 60 0.23 -1.83 2.96
N THR A 61 1.19 -1.02 3.41
CA THR A 61 2.61 -1.39 3.54
C THR A 61 3.10 -1.05 4.95
N GLN A 62 3.97 -1.89 5.53
CA GLN A 62 4.49 -1.66 6.88
C GLN A 62 5.56 -0.56 6.89
N VAL A 63 5.61 0.20 7.99
CA VAL A 63 6.58 1.31 8.17
C VAL A 63 8.02 0.85 7.98
N SER A 64 8.41 -0.29 8.59
CA SER A 64 9.76 -0.84 8.47
C SER A 64 10.15 -1.17 7.02
N THR A 65 9.18 -1.63 6.22
CA THR A 65 9.38 -1.86 4.79
C THR A 65 9.52 -0.54 4.03
N VAL A 66 8.76 0.50 4.39
CA VAL A 66 8.74 1.78 3.67
C VAL A 66 10.01 2.60 3.89
N ILE A 67 10.59 2.62 5.09
CA ILE A 67 11.76 3.46 5.43
C ILE A 67 12.89 3.39 4.38
N PRO A 68 13.43 2.21 4.00
CA PRO A 68 14.51 2.15 3.01
C PRO A 68 14.07 2.56 1.60
N TYR A 69 12.80 2.35 1.24
CA TYR A 69 12.29 2.80 -0.06
C TYR A 69 12.14 4.31 -0.10
N TYR A 70 11.60 4.91 0.95
CA TYR A 70 11.45 6.35 1.07
C TYR A 70 12.79 7.08 0.92
N ALA A 71 13.84 6.59 1.60
CA ALA A 71 15.18 7.15 1.50
C ALA A 71 15.73 7.11 0.07
N ARG A 72 15.71 5.94 -0.59
CA ARG A 72 16.19 5.78 -1.98
C ARG A 72 15.38 6.60 -2.99
N PHE A 73 14.06 6.69 -2.79
CA PHE A 73 13.21 7.51 -3.64
C PHE A 73 13.56 8.99 -3.55
N LEU A 74 13.78 9.52 -2.34
CA LEU A 74 14.15 10.92 -2.17
C LEU A 74 15.59 11.22 -2.63
N GLU A 75 16.48 10.24 -2.55
CA GLU A 75 17.83 10.36 -3.11
C GLU A 75 17.78 10.50 -4.64
N ARG A 76 16.99 9.67 -5.32
CA ARG A 76 16.84 9.72 -6.79
C ARG A 76 15.96 10.88 -7.26
N PHE A 77 14.87 11.15 -6.54
CA PHE A 77 13.83 12.13 -6.87
C PHE A 77 13.65 13.07 -5.67
N PRO A 78 14.50 14.10 -5.52
CA PRO A 78 14.46 14.98 -4.35
C PRO A 78 13.25 15.92 -4.34
N THR A 79 12.61 16.16 -5.50
CA THR A 79 11.45 17.05 -5.64
C THR A 79 10.36 16.42 -6.51
N VAL A 80 9.15 17.00 -6.48
CA VAL A 80 8.03 16.53 -7.30
C VAL A 80 8.31 16.70 -8.80
N GLU A 81 9.03 17.75 -9.20
CA GLU A 81 9.43 18.00 -10.59
C GLU A 81 10.46 16.97 -11.05
N ALA A 82 11.42 16.61 -10.20
CA ALA A 82 12.39 15.56 -10.49
C ALA A 82 11.69 14.20 -10.68
N LEU A 83 10.68 13.89 -9.86
CA LEU A 83 9.86 12.70 -10.03
C LEU A 83 9.01 12.76 -11.32
N ALA A 84 8.42 13.91 -11.63
CA ALA A 84 7.57 14.11 -12.80
C ALA A 84 8.34 14.00 -14.13
N ALA A 85 9.58 14.47 -14.15
CA ALA A 85 10.46 14.45 -15.33
C ALA A 85 11.17 13.11 -15.54
N ALA A 86 11.17 12.23 -14.54
CA ALA A 86 11.84 10.94 -14.64
C ALA A 86 11.18 10.01 -15.68
N PRO A 87 11.97 9.12 -16.33
CA PRO A 87 11.39 7.99 -17.03
C PRO A 87 10.55 7.14 -16.07
N ILE A 88 9.36 6.72 -16.50
CA ILE A 88 8.47 5.89 -15.67
C ILE A 88 9.17 4.58 -15.22
N ASP A 89 10.09 4.07 -16.02
CA ASP A 89 10.83 2.84 -15.74
C ASP A 89 11.70 2.95 -14.49
N ASP A 90 12.39 4.08 -14.32
CA ASP A 90 13.17 4.37 -13.11
C ASP A 90 12.26 4.36 -11.86
N VAL A 91 11.07 4.96 -11.97
CA VAL A 91 10.09 5.02 -10.89
C VAL A 91 9.57 3.62 -10.55
N MET A 92 9.25 2.82 -11.57
CA MET A 92 8.74 1.45 -11.41
C MET A 92 9.81 0.50 -10.86
N ALA A 93 11.07 0.66 -11.29
CA ALA A 93 12.21 -0.09 -10.78
C ALA A 93 12.44 0.21 -9.29
N LEU A 94 12.48 1.49 -8.88
CA LEU A 94 12.62 1.84 -7.47
C LEU A 94 11.43 1.39 -6.62
N TRP A 95 10.22 1.32 -7.19
CA TRP A 95 9.02 0.82 -6.49
C TRP A 95 8.97 -0.71 -6.38
N ALA A 96 9.78 -1.44 -7.15
CA ALA A 96 9.75 -2.90 -7.18
C ALA A 96 9.94 -3.50 -5.79
N GLY A 97 9.03 -4.40 -5.40
CA GLY A 97 8.99 -5.02 -4.08
C GLY A 97 8.02 -4.38 -3.08
N LEU A 98 7.61 -3.11 -3.24
CA LEU A 98 6.59 -2.49 -2.38
C LEU A 98 5.16 -3.02 -2.63
N GLY A 99 4.92 -3.63 -3.80
CA GLY A 99 3.61 -4.12 -4.19
C GLY A 99 2.60 -3.01 -4.50
N TYR A 100 1.39 -3.41 -4.91
CA TYR A 100 0.31 -2.51 -5.34
C TYR A 100 0.78 -1.44 -6.35
N TYR A 101 1.36 -1.89 -7.47
CA TYR A 101 2.02 -1.03 -8.47
C TYR A 101 1.14 0.04 -9.13
N SER A 102 -0.19 -0.06 -8.99
CA SER A 102 -1.08 1.06 -9.33
C SER A 102 -0.78 2.32 -8.54
N ARG A 103 -0.26 2.19 -7.31
CA ARG A 103 0.21 3.32 -6.49
C ARG A 103 1.37 4.03 -7.15
N ALA A 104 2.38 3.31 -7.62
CA ALA A 104 3.54 3.90 -8.31
C ALA A 104 3.11 4.68 -9.57
N ARG A 105 2.23 4.09 -10.38
CA ARG A 105 1.72 4.74 -11.60
C ARG A 105 0.88 5.98 -11.30
N ASN A 106 0.02 5.90 -10.28
CA ASN A 106 -0.76 7.06 -9.85
C ASN A 106 0.11 8.13 -9.20
N LEU A 107 1.13 7.75 -8.41
CA LEU A 107 2.13 8.64 -7.84
C LEU A 107 2.85 9.41 -8.96
N TYR A 108 3.32 8.70 -9.99
CA TYR A 108 3.98 9.31 -11.14
C TYR A 108 3.05 10.28 -11.89
N ARG A 109 1.83 9.84 -12.21
CA ARG A 109 0.83 10.71 -12.86
C ARG A 109 0.50 11.93 -12.01
N CYS A 110 0.36 11.76 -10.70
CA CYS A 110 0.11 12.86 -9.77
C CYS A 110 1.28 13.83 -9.71
N ALA A 111 2.53 13.35 -9.73
CA ALA A 111 3.70 14.21 -9.82
C ALA A 111 3.67 15.07 -11.09
N GLN A 112 3.29 14.48 -12.23
CA GLN A 112 3.14 15.20 -13.49
C GLN A 112 2.04 16.28 -13.43
N VAL A 113 0.89 15.96 -12.84
CA VAL A 113 -0.20 16.92 -12.63
C VAL A 113 0.25 18.07 -11.70
N VAL A 114 0.92 17.76 -10.59
CA VAL A 114 1.39 18.79 -9.66
C VAL A 114 2.47 19.68 -10.31
N ALA A 115 3.44 19.09 -11.00
CA ALA A 115 4.49 19.85 -11.68
C ALA A 115 3.94 20.71 -12.83
N GLY A 116 3.01 20.18 -13.63
CA GLY A 116 2.48 20.84 -14.81
C GLY A 116 1.33 21.82 -14.52
N GLU A 117 0.29 21.35 -13.85
CA GLU A 117 -0.96 22.09 -13.66
C GLU A 117 -0.93 22.98 -12.40
N HIS A 118 -0.14 22.60 -11.39
CA HIS A 118 -0.02 23.34 -10.13
C HIS A 118 1.35 24.00 -9.92
N GLY A 119 2.21 24.04 -10.94
CA GLY A 119 3.52 24.72 -10.88
C GLY A 119 4.45 24.18 -9.79
N GLY A 120 4.39 22.87 -9.51
CA GLY A 120 5.21 22.22 -8.48
C GLY A 120 4.63 22.31 -7.06
N GLN A 121 3.51 22.99 -6.86
CA GLN A 121 2.93 23.22 -5.54
C GLN A 121 1.72 22.31 -5.31
N PHE A 122 1.73 21.56 -4.22
CA PHE A 122 0.56 20.78 -3.83
C PHE A 122 -0.58 21.71 -3.38
N PRO A 123 -1.85 21.43 -3.75
CA PRO A 123 -3.01 22.11 -3.18
C PRO A 123 -3.01 22.02 -1.66
N SER A 124 -3.43 23.09 -0.98
CA SER A 124 -3.45 23.15 0.50
C SER A 124 -4.76 22.64 1.12
N THR A 125 -5.80 22.44 0.31
CA THR A 125 -7.13 22.00 0.76
C THR A 125 -7.31 20.50 0.59
N VAL A 126 -8.17 19.91 1.41
CA VAL A 126 -8.51 18.47 1.32
C VAL A 126 -9.15 18.16 -0.03
N GLU A 127 -10.02 19.04 -0.51
CA GLU A 127 -10.73 18.90 -1.78
C GLU A 127 -9.73 18.91 -2.94
N GLY A 128 -8.84 19.92 -3.00
CA GLY A 128 -7.84 20.02 -4.06
C GLY A 128 -6.85 18.85 -4.06
N LEU A 129 -6.46 18.37 -2.87
CA LEU A 129 -5.62 17.17 -2.76
C LEU A 129 -6.35 15.91 -3.20
N ALA A 130 -7.65 15.78 -2.90
CA ALA A 130 -8.45 14.59 -3.25
C ALA A 130 -8.75 14.50 -4.76
N ASP A 131 -8.66 15.61 -5.49
CA ASP A 131 -8.78 15.62 -6.96
C ASP A 131 -7.52 15.09 -7.67
N LEU A 132 -6.39 14.99 -6.96
CA LEU A 132 -5.14 14.49 -7.53
C LEU A 132 -5.14 12.96 -7.72
N PRO A 133 -4.49 12.45 -8.79
CA PRO A 133 -4.45 11.02 -9.08
C PRO A 133 -3.94 10.15 -7.91
N GLY A 134 -4.75 9.19 -7.48
CA GLY A 134 -4.37 8.23 -6.44
C GLY A 134 -4.42 8.76 -5.00
N ILE A 135 -4.88 9.99 -4.80
CA ILE A 135 -5.13 10.55 -3.47
C ILE A 135 -6.62 10.39 -3.14
N GLY A 136 -6.93 9.55 -2.17
CA GLY A 136 -8.30 9.43 -1.64
C GLY A 136 -8.54 10.39 -0.47
N ARG A 137 -9.81 10.57 -0.08
CA ARG A 137 -10.24 11.46 1.03
C ARG A 137 -9.36 11.40 2.28
N SER A 138 -9.06 10.20 2.77
CA SER A 138 -8.25 10.03 3.99
C SER A 138 -6.78 10.43 3.78
N THR A 139 -6.21 10.19 2.61
CA THR A 139 -4.83 10.57 2.29
C THR A 139 -4.74 12.08 2.08
N ALA A 140 -5.72 12.68 1.40
CA ALA A 140 -5.84 14.13 1.27
C ALA A 140 -5.91 14.80 2.65
N ALA A 141 -6.74 14.29 3.56
CA ALA A 141 -6.84 14.81 4.93
C ALA A 141 -5.51 14.68 5.70
N ALA A 142 -4.79 13.56 5.56
CA ALA A 142 -3.48 13.38 6.20
C ALA A 142 -2.46 14.41 5.68
N ILE A 143 -2.32 14.54 4.36
CA ILE A 143 -1.39 15.50 3.74
C ILE A 143 -1.78 16.94 4.14
N ALA A 144 -3.06 17.29 4.04
CA ALA A 144 -3.55 18.62 4.40
C ALA A 144 -3.27 18.96 5.87
N SER A 145 -3.47 17.99 6.77
CA SER A 145 -3.21 18.14 8.20
C SER A 145 -1.72 18.34 8.48
N PHE A 146 -0.85 17.45 8.00
CA PHE A 146 0.58 17.51 8.30
C PHE A 146 1.33 18.65 7.59
N ALA A 147 1.04 18.90 6.32
CA ALA A 147 1.73 19.94 5.55
C ALA A 147 1.16 21.33 5.88
N PHE A 148 -0.17 21.45 5.90
CA PHE A 148 -0.86 22.75 5.87
C PHE A 148 -1.67 23.07 7.12
N GLY A 149 -1.68 22.21 8.14
CA GLY A 149 -2.42 22.45 9.39
C GLY A 149 -3.94 22.31 9.23
N ALA A 150 -4.41 21.69 8.14
CA ALA A 150 -5.82 21.54 7.91
C ALA A 150 -6.49 20.67 8.98
N ARG A 151 -7.65 21.14 9.45
CA ARG A 151 -8.46 20.47 10.47
C ARG A 151 -9.37 19.44 9.83
N ALA A 152 -8.77 18.34 9.43
CA ALA A 152 -9.44 17.23 8.77
C ALA A 152 -9.14 15.92 9.48
N THR A 153 -10.09 14.98 9.44
CA THR A 153 -9.93 13.65 10.03
C THR A 153 -9.51 12.65 8.98
N ILE A 154 -8.75 11.65 9.42
CA ILE A 154 -8.39 10.48 8.60
C ILE A 154 -9.28 9.30 8.97
N LEU A 155 -9.43 8.34 8.05
CA LEU A 155 -10.22 7.13 8.29
C LEU A 155 -9.67 5.92 7.53
N ASP A 156 -8.37 5.65 7.73
CA ASP A 156 -7.70 4.48 7.18
C ASP A 156 -8.11 3.18 7.91
N GLY A 157 -7.54 2.03 7.53
CA GLY A 157 -7.85 0.75 8.16
C GLY A 157 -7.44 0.64 9.64
N ASN A 158 -6.49 1.46 10.10
CA ASN A 158 -6.08 1.51 11.50
C ASN A 158 -7.07 2.34 12.32
N VAL A 159 -7.41 3.53 11.84
CA VAL A 159 -8.37 4.42 12.48
C VAL A 159 -9.76 3.79 12.50
N LYS A 160 -10.21 3.17 11.40
CA LYS A 160 -11.47 2.41 11.38
C LYS A 160 -11.52 1.38 12.51
N ARG A 161 -10.42 0.67 12.76
CA ARG A 161 -10.35 -0.33 13.83
C ARG A 161 -10.37 0.29 15.23
N VAL A 162 -9.61 1.37 15.44
CA VAL A 162 -9.62 2.12 16.71
C VAL A 162 -11.03 2.60 17.02
N LEU A 163 -11.65 3.33 16.09
CA LEU A 163 -12.97 3.93 16.31
C LEU A 163 -14.05 2.86 16.47
N ALA A 164 -14.03 1.80 15.65
CA ALA A 164 -15.00 0.71 15.80
C ALA A 164 -14.90 0.03 17.16
N ARG A 165 -13.69 -0.11 17.72
CA ARG A 165 -13.50 -0.73 19.03
C ARG A 165 -13.84 0.20 20.19
N VAL A 166 -13.35 1.44 20.14
CA VAL A 166 -13.59 2.42 21.21
C VAL A 166 -15.07 2.73 21.33
N PHE A 167 -15.73 3.00 20.20
CA PHE A 167 -17.13 3.44 20.16
C PHE A 167 -18.14 2.30 19.90
N GLY A 168 -17.67 1.07 19.70
CA GLY A 168 -18.56 -0.08 19.47
C GLY A 168 -19.29 -0.05 18.14
N VAL A 169 -18.69 0.49 17.07
CA VAL A 169 -19.34 0.61 15.75
C VAL A 169 -19.53 -0.76 15.13
N GLU A 170 -20.80 -1.13 14.91
CA GLU A 170 -21.20 -2.41 14.32
C GLU A 170 -21.15 -2.40 12.79
N GLY A 171 -20.97 -3.59 12.22
CA GLY A 171 -21.00 -3.82 10.78
C GLY A 171 -19.63 -3.75 10.10
N PHE A 172 -19.58 -4.16 8.83
CA PHE A 172 -18.35 -4.18 8.06
C PHE A 172 -18.01 -2.77 7.56
N PRO A 173 -16.85 -2.18 7.89
CA PRO A 173 -16.50 -0.81 7.47
C PRO A 173 -16.33 -0.56 5.96
N GLY A 174 -16.48 -1.61 5.13
CA GLY A 174 -16.54 -1.47 3.68
C GLY A 174 -17.97 -1.38 3.13
N GLU A 175 -19.01 -1.51 3.97
CA GLU A 175 -20.38 -1.19 3.60
C GLU A 175 -20.59 0.33 3.63
N LYS A 176 -21.18 0.91 2.58
CA LYS A 176 -21.32 2.36 2.44
C LYS A 176 -22.03 3.02 3.64
N ARG A 177 -23.07 2.38 4.16
CA ARG A 177 -23.80 2.86 5.34
C ARG A 177 -22.91 2.94 6.58
N VAL A 178 -22.12 1.91 6.84
CA VAL A 178 -21.21 1.85 7.99
C VAL A 178 -20.06 2.83 7.80
N GLU A 179 -19.48 2.88 6.62
CA GLU A 179 -18.40 3.82 6.29
C GLU A 179 -18.82 5.28 6.48
N ASN A 180 -20.01 5.66 6.01
CA ASN A 180 -20.53 7.02 6.19
C ASN A 180 -20.70 7.36 7.67
N ALA A 181 -21.26 6.44 8.48
CA ALA A 181 -21.41 6.65 9.92
C ALA A 181 -20.06 6.80 10.64
N MET A 182 -19.03 6.07 10.20
CA MET A 182 -17.68 6.19 10.73
C MET A 182 -17.02 7.51 10.34
N TRP A 183 -17.28 8.04 9.14
CA TRP A 183 -16.84 9.38 8.76
C TRP A 183 -17.46 10.45 9.63
N THR A 184 -18.79 10.41 9.82
CA THR A 184 -19.48 11.36 10.72
C THR A 184 -18.92 11.29 12.15
N LEU A 185 -18.64 10.09 12.67
CA LEU A 185 -17.97 9.94 13.96
C LEU A 185 -16.56 10.53 13.94
N ALA A 186 -15.74 10.21 12.94
CA ALA A 186 -14.36 10.70 12.89
C ALA A 186 -14.30 12.22 12.75
N GLU A 187 -15.27 12.84 12.06
CA GLU A 187 -15.42 14.29 11.91
C GLU A 187 -15.82 14.96 13.24
N SER A 188 -16.69 14.33 14.03
CA SER A 188 -17.10 14.87 15.33
C SER A 188 -16.01 14.80 16.41
N LEU A 189 -14.91 14.07 16.15
CA LEU A 189 -13.77 13.90 17.05
C LEU A 189 -12.60 14.83 16.72
N VAL A 190 -12.67 15.60 15.62
CA VAL A 190 -11.61 16.54 15.24
C VAL A 190 -11.46 17.63 16.32
N PRO A 191 -10.22 18.00 16.70
CA PRO A 191 -10.00 19.08 17.65
C PRO A 191 -10.72 20.39 17.27
N GLY A 192 -11.31 21.05 18.28
CA GLY A 192 -12.12 22.26 18.15
C GLY A 192 -11.34 23.51 17.74
N ALA A 193 -12.06 24.63 17.52
CA ALA A 193 -11.55 25.93 17.03
C ALA A 193 -10.29 26.46 17.75
N ASP A 194 -10.15 26.12 19.03
CA ASP A 194 -9.08 26.50 19.94
C ASP A 194 -7.78 25.70 19.79
N ALA A 195 -7.80 24.55 19.10
CA ALA A 195 -6.63 23.70 18.91
C ALA A 195 -5.56 24.33 18.00
N SER A 196 -4.28 24.21 18.38
CA SER A 196 -3.16 24.64 17.53
C SER A 196 -2.91 23.67 16.37
N ASP A 197 -2.15 24.10 15.35
CA ASP A 197 -1.62 23.21 14.29
C ASP A 197 -0.91 21.97 14.86
N ALA A 198 -0.18 22.15 15.97
CA ALA A 198 0.55 21.08 16.64
C ALA A 198 -0.40 20.09 17.33
N ASP A 199 -1.53 20.56 17.88
CA ASP A 199 -2.57 19.69 18.43
C ASP A 199 -3.25 18.86 17.33
N VAL A 200 -3.57 19.49 16.20
CA VAL A 200 -4.17 18.81 15.03
C VAL A 200 -3.21 17.75 14.47
N SER A 201 -1.93 18.09 14.33
CA SER A 201 -0.90 17.15 13.86
C SER A 201 -0.72 15.97 14.82
N ALA A 202 -0.64 16.25 16.13
CA ALA A 202 -0.55 15.22 17.18
C ALA A 202 -1.80 14.33 17.22
N TYR A 203 -3.00 14.89 17.00
CA TYR A 203 -4.23 14.13 16.89
C TYR A 203 -4.21 13.17 15.69
N THR A 204 -3.90 13.68 14.49
CA THR A 204 -3.83 12.88 13.26
C THR A 204 -2.79 11.76 13.38
N GLN A 205 -1.59 12.09 13.86
CA GLN A 205 -0.54 11.09 14.10
C GLN A 205 -0.94 10.09 15.19
N GLY A 206 -1.61 10.57 16.25
CA GLY A 206 -2.06 9.74 17.37
C GLY A 206 -3.06 8.68 16.92
N LEU A 207 -3.98 9.04 16.00
CA LEU A 207 -4.92 8.08 15.41
C LEU A 207 -4.19 6.94 14.69
N MET A 208 -3.16 7.29 13.90
CA MET A 208 -2.35 6.33 13.16
C MET A 208 -1.52 5.45 14.11
N ASP A 209 -0.80 6.07 15.04
CA ASP A 209 0.09 5.40 15.99
C ASP A 209 -0.68 4.46 16.90
N LEU A 210 -1.78 4.92 17.48
CA LEU A 210 -2.60 4.10 18.37
C LEU A 210 -3.07 2.82 17.68
N GLY A 211 -3.50 2.93 16.42
CA GLY A 211 -3.90 1.78 15.63
C GLY A 211 -2.73 0.87 15.25
N ALA A 212 -1.55 1.44 14.97
CA ALA A 212 -0.37 0.71 14.55
C ALA A 212 0.34 -0.02 15.71
N THR A 213 0.37 0.56 16.90
CA THR A 213 1.22 0.09 18.02
C THR A 213 0.43 -0.59 19.13
N LEU A 214 -0.71 -0.03 19.57
CA LEU A 214 -1.47 -0.56 20.70
C LEU A 214 -2.72 -1.33 20.24
N CYS A 215 -3.60 -0.68 19.49
CA CYS A 215 -4.89 -1.24 19.05
C CYS A 215 -4.72 -2.12 17.80
N THR A 216 -3.84 -3.12 17.84
CA THR A 216 -3.51 -3.99 16.71
C THR A 216 -4.61 -5.00 16.39
N ARG A 217 -4.59 -5.60 15.18
CA ARG A 217 -5.60 -6.59 14.77
C ARG A 217 -5.60 -7.86 15.62
N GLY A 218 -4.41 -8.34 15.99
CA GLY A 218 -4.22 -9.61 16.68
C GLY A 218 -4.45 -9.49 18.20
N LYS A 219 -3.37 -9.19 18.93
CA LYS A 219 -3.38 -9.01 20.38
C LYS A 219 -3.20 -7.52 20.70
N PRO A 220 -4.29 -6.74 20.84
CA PRO A 220 -4.16 -5.33 21.19
C PRO A 220 -3.67 -5.18 22.62
N ASP A 221 -2.78 -4.20 22.84
CA ASP A 221 -2.28 -3.82 24.15
C ASP A 221 -3.27 -2.86 24.83
N CYS A 222 -4.35 -3.44 25.35
CA CYS A 222 -5.44 -2.68 25.96
C CYS A 222 -5.10 -2.15 27.36
N GLU A 223 -4.00 -2.57 27.97
CA GLU A 223 -3.57 -2.09 29.30
C GLU A 223 -2.91 -0.73 29.18
N ARG A 224 -2.11 -0.52 28.13
CA ARG A 224 -1.43 0.74 27.82
C ARG A 224 -2.25 1.71 26.98
N CYS A 225 -3.45 1.33 26.58
CA CYS A 225 -4.32 2.16 25.74
C CYS A 225 -4.96 3.30 26.53
N PRO A 226 -4.88 4.57 26.07
CA PRO A 226 -5.45 5.71 26.79
C PRO A 226 -6.98 5.65 26.90
N PHE A 227 -7.66 4.85 26.06
CA PHE A 227 -9.11 4.67 26.05
C PHE A 227 -9.60 3.41 26.76
N ALA A 228 -8.71 2.71 27.45
CA ALA A 228 -9.02 1.41 28.05
C ALA A 228 -10.29 1.40 28.92
N GLY A 229 -10.50 2.41 29.76
CA GLY A 229 -11.64 2.49 30.67
C GLY A 229 -13.00 2.61 29.97
N ASP A 230 -13.02 3.26 28.81
CA ASP A 230 -14.27 3.64 28.11
C ASP A 230 -14.48 2.88 26.80
N CYS A 231 -13.49 2.08 26.38
CA CYS A 231 -13.52 1.36 25.13
C CYS A 231 -14.54 0.22 25.17
N VAL A 232 -15.62 0.34 24.38
CA VAL A 232 -16.70 -0.65 24.29
C VAL A 232 -16.16 -2.05 24.01
N ALA A 233 -15.22 -2.19 23.07
CA ALA A 233 -14.65 -3.49 22.76
C ALA A 233 -13.82 -4.08 23.90
N LYS A 234 -13.19 -3.26 24.75
CA LYS A 234 -12.44 -3.76 25.93
C LYS A 234 -13.40 -4.23 27.01
N THR A 235 -14.37 -3.39 27.37
CA THR A 235 -15.33 -3.66 28.45
C THR A 235 -16.25 -4.84 28.13
N THR A 236 -16.51 -5.10 26.84
CA THR A 236 -17.36 -6.22 26.38
C THR A 236 -16.58 -7.44 25.86
N GLY A 237 -15.24 -7.40 25.83
CA GLY A 237 -14.41 -8.50 25.31
C GLY A 237 -14.52 -8.74 23.79
N ARG A 238 -14.89 -7.71 23.02
CA ARG A 238 -15.18 -7.77 21.58
C ARG A 238 -14.05 -7.28 20.68
N GLN A 239 -12.83 -7.14 21.19
CA GLN A 239 -11.69 -6.61 20.42
C GLN A 239 -11.38 -7.45 19.16
N ARG A 240 -11.64 -8.77 19.20
CA ARG A 240 -11.47 -9.66 18.02
C ARG A 240 -12.65 -9.65 17.05
N GLN A 241 -13.79 -9.10 17.45
CA GLN A 241 -15.01 -9.05 16.65
C GLN A 241 -15.18 -7.70 15.95
N LEU A 242 -14.61 -6.63 16.51
CA LEU A 242 -14.70 -5.27 15.99
C LEU A 242 -13.38 -4.81 15.38
N PRO A 243 -13.41 -4.21 14.16
CA PRO A 243 -14.57 -4.07 13.28
C PRO A 243 -14.99 -5.42 12.69
N ALA A 244 -16.26 -5.53 12.25
CA ALA A 244 -16.73 -6.77 11.63
C ALA A 244 -15.90 -7.09 10.38
N ALA A 245 -15.56 -8.35 10.19
CA ALA A 245 -14.76 -8.80 9.06
C ALA A 245 -15.51 -8.61 7.74
N ARG A 246 -14.75 -8.41 6.66
CA ARG A 246 -15.31 -8.44 5.30
C ARG A 246 -16.02 -9.78 5.08
N PRO A 247 -17.26 -9.79 4.55
CA PRO A 247 -17.93 -11.01 4.16
C PRO A 247 -17.05 -11.83 3.22
N LYS A 248 -16.83 -13.11 3.54
CA LYS A 248 -15.97 -13.99 2.73
C LYS A 248 -16.61 -14.18 1.35
N LYS A 249 -15.82 -13.95 0.30
CA LYS A 249 -16.12 -14.37 -1.06
C LYS A 249 -15.15 -15.48 -1.46
N ALA A 250 -15.57 -16.36 -2.36
CA ALA A 250 -14.64 -17.29 -2.98
C ALA A 250 -13.51 -16.50 -3.67
N VAL A 251 -12.26 -16.84 -3.36
CA VAL A 251 -11.08 -16.23 -3.99
C VAL A 251 -10.76 -17.08 -5.21
N PRO A 252 -10.96 -16.59 -6.45
CA PRO A 252 -10.69 -17.38 -7.64
C PRO A 252 -9.20 -17.67 -7.78
N THR A 253 -8.88 -18.80 -8.38
CA THR A 253 -7.52 -19.12 -8.83
C THR A 253 -7.43 -18.88 -10.34
N ARG A 254 -6.40 -18.16 -10.77
CA ARG A 254 -6.02 -17.96 -12.17
C ARG A 254 -4.73 -18.70 -12.44
N ARG A 255 -4.48 -19.05 -13.70
CA ARG A 255 -3.24 -19.69 -14.14
C ARG A 255 -2.57 -18.83 -15.20
N THR A 256 -1.24 -18.78 -15.18
CA THR A 256 -0.42 -18.17 -16.24
C THR A 256 0.75 -19.08 -16.59
N TRP A 257 1.18 -19.01 -17.85
CA TRP A 257 2.28 -19.79 -18.40
C TRP A 257 3.39 -18.82 -18.78
N MET A 258 4.57 -18.98 -18.18
CA MET A 258 5.70 -18.07 -18.36
C MET A 258 6.85 -18.77 -19.06
N LEU A 259 7.48 -18.09 -20.02
CA LEU A 259 8.69 -18.54 -20.68
C LEU A 259 9.91 -17.90 -20.03
N VAL A 260 10.82 -18.73 -19.52
CA VAL A 260 12.16 -18.34 -19.13
C VAL A 260 13.07 -18.59 -20.33
N LEU A 261 13.31 -17.56 -21.13
CA LEU A 261 14.23 -17.63 -22.27
C LEU A 261 15.62 -17.21 -21.76
N LEU A 262 16.54 -18.17 -21.68
CA LEU A 262 17.90 -17.97 -21.18
C LEU A 262 18.91 -17.99 -22.32
N ASP A 263 19.88 -17.10 -22.27
CA ASP A 263 21.07 -17.12 -23.11
C ASP A 263 22.29 -16.84 -22.23
N GLY A 264 23.01 -17.89 -21.85
CA GLY A 264 24.05 -17.80 -20.84
C GLY A 264 23.51 -17.30 -19.50
N ASP A 265 24.00 -16.16 -19.03
CA ASP A 265 23.53 -15.49 -17.80
C ASP A 265 22.48 -14.40 -18.05
N ALA A 266 22.02 -14.26 -19.30
CA ALA A 266 20.96 -13.32 -19.68
C ALA A 266 19.59 -13.99 -19.76
N VAL A 267 18.56 -13.25 -19.41
CA VAL A 267 17.16 -13.64 -19.52
C VAL A 267 16.38 -12.60 -20.32
N MET A 268 15.47 -13.05 -21.17
CA MET A 268 14.57 -12.14 -21.88
C MET A 268 13.42 -11.72 -20.96
N LEU A 269 13.20 -10.41 -20.87
CA LEU A 269 12.02 -9.81 -20.25
C LEU A 269 11.13 -9.17 -21.31
N GLU A 270 9.84 -9.11 -21.02
CA GLU A 270 8.81 -8.43 -21.78
C GLU A 270 8.10 -7.40 -20.91
N LYS A 271 7.87 -6.22 -21.48
CA LYS A 271 7.16 -5.12 -20.85
C LYS A 271 5.67 -5.46 -20.73
N ARG A 272 5.15 -5.48 -19.50
CA ARG A 272 3.72 -5.66 -19.29
C ARG A 272 2.94 -4.40 -19.69
N PRO A 273 1.72 -4.54 -20.24
CA PRO A 273 0.82 -3.42 -20.49
C PRO A 273 0.65 -2.53 -19.24
N PRO A 274 0.36 -1.22 -19.37
CA PRO A 274 0.22 -0.32 -18.23
C PRO A 274 -0.90 -0.69 -17.24
N THR A 275 -1.88 -1.47 -17.69
CA THR A 275 -3.04 -1.91 -16.91
C THR A 275 -3.04 -3.42 -16.68
N GLY A 276 -3.81 -3.87 -15.67
CA GLY A 276 -3.89 -5.28 -15.30
C GLY A 276 -2.85 -5.68 -14.24
N ILE A 277 -2.63 -7.00 -14.12
CA ILE A 277 -1.68 -7.57 -13.18
C ILE A 277 -0.27 -7.05 -13.50
N TRP A 278 0.40 -6.51 -12.47
CA TRP A 278 1.77 -5.98 -12.57
C TRP A 278 1.98 -4.93 -13.68
N GLY A 279 0.94 -4.15 -14.01
CA GLY A 279 1.00 -3.27 -15.16
C GLY A 279 2.19 -2.29 -15.17
N GLY A 280 2.87 -2.19 -16.30
CA GLY A 280 4.06 -1.37 -16.51
C GLY A 280 5.38 -1.95 -15.98
N LEU A 281 5.37 -3.13 -15.34
CA LEU A 281 6.59 -3.83 -14.95
C LEU A 281 7.16 -4.66 -16.09
N TRP A 282 8.45 -4.99 -15.96
CA TRP A 282 9.10 -6.02 -16.76
C TRP A 282 8.82 -7.40 -16.16
N SER A 283 8.55 -8.39 -17.00
CA SER A 283 8.22 -9.76 -16.56
C SER A 283 8.74 -10.77 -17.58
N LEU A 284 8.68 -12.05 -17.26
CA LEU A 284 8.86 -13.10 -18.26
C LEU A 284 7.74 -13.03 -19.31
N PRO A 285 8.03 -13.33 -20.58
CA PRO A 285 7.01 -13.49 -21.61
C PRO A 285 5.96 -14.51 -21.21
N GLU A 286 4.70 -14.18 -21.45
CA GLU A 286 3.57 -15.07 -21.14
C GLU A 286 3.01 -15.71 -22.42
N ALA A 287 2.50 -16.94 -22.26
CA ALA A 287 1.72 -17.63 -23.28
C ALA A 287 0.25 -17.74 -22.82
N ALA A 288 -0.69 -17.70 -23.78
CA ALA A 288 -2.12 -17.79 -23.49
C ALA A 288 -2.54 -19.14 -22.85
N GLY A 289 -1.71 -20.18 -23.00
CA GLY A 289 -1.90 -21.51 -22.45
C GLY A 289 -0.71 -22.41 -22.76
N GLU A 290 -0.72 -23.63 -22.22
CA GLU A 290 0.38 -24.59 -22.41
C GLU A 290 0.67 -24.88 -23.89
N ALA A 291 -0.38 -25.06 -24.69
CA ALA A 291 -0.27 -25.36 -26.11
C ALA A 291 0.38 -24.22 -26.92
N ALA A 292 0.29 -22.98 -26.45
CA ALA A 292 0.83 -21.80 -27.14
C ALA A 292 2.30 -21.50 -26.77
N LEU A 293 2.89 -22.23 -25.83
CA LEU A 293 4.28 -21.98 -25.38
C LEU A 293 5.30 -22.18 -26.50
N ALA A 294 5.14 -23.23 -27.31
CA ALA A 294 6.09 -23.56 -28.37
C ALA A 294 6.08 -22.46 -29.45
N GLU A 295 4.90 -22.06 -29.91
CA GLU A 295 4.73 -20.96 -30.85
C GLU A 295 5.29 -19.65 -30.28
N ARG A 296 4.96 -19.34 -29.02
CA ARG A 296 5.43 -18.12 -28.36
C ARG A 296 6.95 -18.10 -28.21
N ALA A 297 7.60 -19.21 -27.89
CA ALA A 297 9.05 -19.29 -27.84
C ALA A 297 9.69 -19.13 -29.23
N GLN A 298 9.10 -19.76 -30.26
CA GLN A 298 9.56 -19.65 -31.65
C GLN A 298 9.48 -18.21 -32.19
N MET A 299 8.46 -17.43 -31.78
CA MET A 299 8.39 -15.99 -32.12
C MET A 299 9.62 -15.20 -31.64
N PHE A 300 10.28 -15.66 -30.57
CA PHE A 300 11.51 -15.07 -30.04
C PHE A 300 12.79 -15.78 -30.52
N GLY A 301 12.68 -16.66 -31.53
CA GLY A 301 13.82 -17.35 -32.12
C GLY A 301 14.23 -18.66 -31.44
N ALA A 302 13.46 -19.16 -30.48
CA ALA A 302 13.75 -20.46 -29.87
C ALA A 302 13.56 -21.62 -30.87
N THR A 303 14.57 -22.48 -30.96
CA THR A 303 14.52 -23.74 -31.74
C THR A 303 14.34 -24.98 -30.86
N ALA A 304 14.80 -24.90 -29.60
CA ALA A 304 14.68 -25.97 -28.62
C ALA A 304 13.28 -26.04 -27.99
N LYS A 305 12.91 -27.23 -27.50
CA LYS A 305 11.65 -27.44 -26.78
C LYS A 305 11.74 -26.88 -25.35
N ALA A 306 10.72 -26.15 -24.95
CA ALA A 306 10.62 -25.63 -23.58
C ALA A 306 10.45 -26.76 -22.55
N SER A 307 11.26 -26.74 -21.49
CA SER A 307 11.27 -27.71 -20.40
C SER A 307 10.59 -27.17 -19.14
N PRO A 308 9.88 -27.99 -18.35
CA PRO A 308 9.21 -27.51 -17.15
C PRO A 308 10.15 -27.12 -16.02
N LEU A 309 9.84 -26.01 -15.36
CA LEU A 309 10.40 -25.62 -14.07
C LEU A 309 9.35 -25.83 -12.96
N ALA A 310 9.78 -25.74 -11.69
CA ALA A 310 8.87 -25.91 -10.56
C ALA A 310 7.76 -24.84 -10.55
N PRO A 311 6.47 -25.23 -10.46
CA PRO A 311 5.37 -24.28 -10.41
C PRO A 311 5.37 -23.51 -9.08
N LEU A 312 4.85 -22.29 -9.10
CA LEU A 312 4.70 -21.46 -7.91
C LEU A 312 3.34 -20.76 -7.87
N THR A 313 2.79 -20.59 -6.67
CA THR A 313 1.55 -19.86 -6.44
C THR A 313 1.84 -18.53 -5.76
N HIS A 314 1.35 -17.43 -6.34
CA HIS A 314 1.36 -16.11 -5.73
C HIS A 314 -0.06 -15.71 -5.31
N THR A 315 -0.22 -15.23 -4.07
CA THR A 315 -1.54 -14.86 -3.52
C THR A 315 -1.71 -13.34 -3.53
N PHE A 316 -2.70 -12.85 -4.28
CA PHE A 316 -3.21 -11.48 -4.17
C PHE A 316 -4.39 -11.43 -3.19
N THR A 317 -4.75 -10.23 -2.75
CA THR A 317 -5.91 -10.03 -1.86
C THR A 317 -7.24 -10.50 -2.48
N HIS A 318 -7.33 -10.57 -3.81
CA HIS A 318 -8.58 -10.82 -4.54
C HIS A 318 -8.55 -12.04 -5.48
N PHE A 319 -7.40 -12.69 -5.68
CA PHE A 319 -7.26 -13.95 -6.42
C PHE A 319 -5.91 -14.63 -6.08
N LYS A 320 -5.77 -15.91 -6.41
CA LYS A 320 -4.48 -16.61 -6.45
C LYS A 320 -4.03 -16.76 -7.89
N LEU A 321 -2.73 -16.66 -8.13
CA LEU A 321 -2.13 -16.91 -9.44
C LEU A 321 -1.20 -18.11 -9.34
N ASP A 322 -1.55 -19.19 -10.02
CA ASP A 322 -0.67 -20.32 -10.27
C ASP A 322 0.17 -20.01 -11.50
N ILE A 323 1.49 -20.07 -11.35
CA ILE A 323 2.47 -19.77 -12.38
C ILE A 323 3.13 -21.08 -12.79
N GLU A 324 3.06 -21.36 -14.09
CA GLU A 324 3.64 -22.52 -14.75
C GLU A 324 4.83 -22.07 -15.60
N PRO A 325 6.06 -22.03 -15.04
CA PRO A 325 7.24 -21.63 -15.79
C PRO A 325 7.74 -22.76 -16.70
N ARG A 326 8.19 -22.40 -17.90
CA ARG A 326 8.92 -23.25 -18.83
C ARG A 326 10.20 -22.58 -19.28
N VAL A 327 11.33 -23.28 -19.26
CA VAL A 327 12.64 -22.77 -19.64
C VAL A 327 13.01 -23.21 -21.05
N VAL A 328 13.62 -22.30 -21.81
CA VAL A 328 14.33 -22.57 -23.06
C VAL A 328 15.71 -21.95 -22.94
N GLU A 329 16.75 -22.76 -23.11
CA GLU A 329 18.13 -22.29 -23.19
C GLU A 329 18.51 -22.12 -24.67
N PHE A 330 19.01 -20.93 -25.00
CA PHE A 330 19.55 -20.59 -26.30
C PHE A 330 21.02 -20.98 -26.33
N GLU A 331 21.48 -21.46 -27.48
CA GLU A 331 22.90 -21.83 -27.70
C GLU A 331 23.74 -20.63 -28.19
N HIS A 332 23.15 -19.43 -28.26
CA HIS A 332 23.73 -18.24 -28.87
C HIS A 332 24.61 -17.45 -27.90
N LYS A 333 25.80 -17.94 -27.55
CA LYS A 333 26.76 -17.25 -26.66
C LYS A 333 27.15 -15.82 -27.11
N GLY A 334 26.28 -14.82 -26.92
CA GLY A 334 26.56 -13.40 -27.11
C GLY A 334 26.02 -12.75 -28.38
N ALA A 335 25.13 -13.39 -29.16
CA ALA A 335 24.41 -12.69 -30.23
C ALA A 335 23.06 -12.20 -29.67
N VAL A 336 23.07 -11.04 -29.01
CA VAL A 336 21.85 -10.37 -28.54
C VAL A 336 20.90 -10.25 -29.73
N LEU A 337 19.88 -11.10 -29.77
CA LEU A 337 18.78 -10.97 -30.73
C LEU A 337 18.24 -9.56 -30.56
N ALA A 338 18.18 -8.80 -31.65
CA ALA A 338 17.73 -7.42 -31.65
C ALA A 338 16.40 -7.33 -30.91
N ALA A 339 16.46 -6.85 -29.67
CA ALA A 339 15.28 -6.60 -28.88
C ALA A 339 14.49 -5.49 -29.58
N ASN A 340 13.17 -5.63 -29.64
CA ASN A 340 12.36 -4.47 -29.98
C ASN A 340 12.49 -3.48 -28.82
N GLU A 341 13.30 -2.45 -29.00
CA GLU A 341 13.51 -1.36 -28.04
C GLU A 341 12.13 -0.83 -27.58
N GLY A 342 11.72 -1.22 -26.37
CA GLY A 342 10.47 -0.77 -25.74
C GLY A 342 9.49 -1.89 -25.32
N GLU A 343 9.56 -3.09 -25.92
CA GLU A 343 8.64 -4.20 -25.62
C GLU A 343 9.35 -5.41 -25.01
N THR A 344 10.57 -5.71 -25.44
CA THR A 344 11.37 -6.82 -24.92
C THR A 344 12.81 -6.37 -24.66
N VAL A 345 13.53 -7.09 -23.80
CA VAL A 345 14.93 -6.78 -23.47
C VAL A 345 15.63 -8.03 -22.94
N TRP A 346 16.88 -8.23 -23.35
CA TRP A 346 17.77 -9.22 -22.74
C TRP A 346 18.53 -8.56 -21.59
N VAL A 347 18.47 -9.16 -20.40
CA VAL A 347 19.04 -8.59 -19.17
C VAL A 347 19.86 -9.67 -18.49
N THR A 348 21.07 -9.34 -18.05
CA THR A 348 21.85 -10.27 -17.22
C THR A 348 21.13 -10.48 -15.90
N LEU A 349 21.16 -11.70 -15.36
CA LEU A 349 20.53 -12.01 -14.08
C LEU A 349 21.05 -11.14 -12.92
N ARG A 350 22.27 -10.60 -13.05
CA ARG A 350 22.89 -9.66 -12.08
C ARG A 350 22.33 -8.24 -12.17
N GLU A 351 21.85 -7.82 -13.34
CA GLU A 351 21.30 -6.49 -13.58
C GLU A 351 19.77 -6.44 -13.40
N ILE A 352 19.15 -7.56 -13.04
CA ILE A 352 17.69 -7.67 -12.91
C ILE A 352 17.09 -6.65 -11.94
N ASP A 353 17.86 -6.19 -10.93
CA ASP A 353 17.45 -5.17 -9.98
C ASP A 353 17.22 -3.79 -10.61
N ALA A 354 17.87 -3.51 -11.75
CA ALA A 354 17.63 -2.28 -12.51
C ALA A 354 16.27 -2.31 -13.24
N TYR A 355 15.66 -3.49 -13.36
CA TYR A 355 14.36 -3.68 -13.99
C TYR A 355 13.29 -3.89 -12.94
N GLY A 356 12.20 -3.13 -13.02
CA GLY A 356 11.06 -3.34 -12.15
C GLY A 356 10.39 -4.69 -12.42
N VAL A 357 10.75 -5.73 -11.67
CA VAL A 357 10.24 -7.10 -11.83
C VAL A 357 9.30 -7.50 -10.68
N PRO A 358 8.18 -8.21 -10.93
CA PRO A 358 7.31 -8.72 -9.88
C PRO A 358 8.02 -9.69 -8.93
N ALA A 359 7.71 -9.62 -7.63
CA ALA A 359 8.28 -10.51 -6.61
C ALA A 359 8.29 -12.02 -6.95
N PRO A 360 7.21 -12.64 -7.48
CA PRO A 360 7.26 -14.06 -7.83
C PRO A 360 8.18 -14.36 -9.03
N VAL A 361 8.28 -13.44 -9.99
CA VAL A 361 9.21 -13.57 -11.12
C VAL A 361 10.64 -13.42 -10.63
N ARG A 362 10.92 -12.42 -9.78
CA ARG A 362 12.23 -12.24 -9.15
C ARG A 362 12.66 -13.50 -8.40
N LYS A 363 11.79 -14.05 -7.56
CA LYS A 363 12.05 -15.30 -6.83
C LYS A 363 12.38 -16.47 -7.76
N LEU A 364 11.67 -16.58 -8.89
CA LEU A 364 11.96 -17.61 -9.89
C LEU A 364 13.35 -17.40 -10.49
N LEU A 365 13.69 -16.19 -10.92
CA LEU A 365 14.99 -15.86 -11.51
C LEU A 365 16.15 -16.07 -10.53
N ASP A 366 16.00 -15.66 -9.27
CA ASP A 366 17.01 -15.87 -8.23
C ASP A 366 17.32 -17.37 -8.01
N SER A 367 16.32 -18.25 -8.18
CA SER A 367 16.53 -19.70 -8.06
C SER A 367 17.38 -20.28 -9.19
N LEU A 368 17.42 -19.60 -10.34
CA LEU A 368 18.24 -20.00 -11.50
C LEU A 368 19.69 -19.58 -11.32
N CYS A 369 19.95 -18.44 -10.66
CA CYS A 369 21.29 -17.97 -10.31
C CYS A 369 22.09 -18.94 -9.41
N GLY A 370 21.42 -19.87 -8.73
CA GLY A 370 22.04 -20.84 -7.82
C GLY A 370 22.08 -22.29 -8.32
N SER A 371 21.54 -22.60 -9.50
CA SER A 371 21.35 -23.99 -9.97
C SER A 371 22.14 -24.36 -11.23
N LEU A 372 23.13 -23.55 -11.60
CA LEU A 372 24.05 -23.80 -12.73
C LEU A 372 25.51 -23.86 -12.26
N ILE A 373 25.78 -24.70 -11.23
CA ILE A 373 27.10 -25.29 -10.96
C ILE A 373 26.90 -26.78 -10.68
#